data_AF-A0A7J9QTN3-F1
#
_entry.id   AF-A0A7J9QTN3-F1
#
_cell.length_a   1.000
_cell.length_b   1.000
_cell.length_c   1.000
_cell.angle_alpha   90.00
_cell.angle_beta   90.00
_cell.angle_gamma   90.00
#
_symmetry.space_group_name_H-M   'P 1'
#
loop_
_entity.id
_entity.type
_entity.pdbx_description
1 polymer ?
#
loop_
_entity_poly.entity_id
_entity_poly.type
_entity_poly.pdbx_seq_one_letter_code
_entity_poly.pdbx_strand_id
1 'polypeptide(L)' 'MSKLYHNLTKAKIEDSLKIYEEYSTICGSKDFIQKVLEPTISRIEADFIEEKISKASQHVAKNVSIILAKIISKN' A
#
# COMPACT_ATOMS: atom_id res chain seq x y z
N MET A 1 3.70 13.09 -1.02
CA MET A 1 3.53 11.64 -1.30
C MET A 1 3.40 10.89 0.01
N SER A 2 2.46 9.95 0.16
CA SER A 2 2.38 9.10 1.36
C SER A 2 3.60 8.17 1.45
N LYS A 3 4.11 7.90 2.66
CA LYS A 3 5.23 6.95 2.88
C LYS A 3 4.88 5.55 2.38
N LEU A 4 3.61 5.14 2.54
CA LEU A 4 3.11 3.87 2.03
C LEU A 4 3.15 3.82 0.50
N TYR A 5 2.78 4.89 -0.20
CA TYR A 5 2.87 4.96 -1.67
C TYR A 5 4.28 4.62 -2.16
N HIS A 6 5.29 5.28 -1.57
CA HIS A 6 6.68 5.06 -1.92
C HIS A 6 7.10 3.61 -1.68
N ASN A 7 6.67 3.05 -0.55
CA ASN A 7 7.01 1.68 -0.21
C ASN A 7 6.38 0.66 -1.18
N LEU A 8 5.10 0.84 -1.51
CA LEU A 8 4.38 0.00 -2.47
C LEU A 8 5.05 0.05 -3.86
N THR A 9 5.36 1.23 -4.38
CA THR A 9 5.96 1.40 -5.72
C THR A 9 7.44 1.00 -5.81
N LYS A 10 8.10 0.75 -4.67
CA LYS A 10 9.54 0.38 -4.59
C LYS A 10 9.77 -0.99 -3.95
N ALA A 11 8.75 -1.84 -3.85
CA ALA A 11 8.85 -3.18 -3.30
C ALA A 11 9.33 -3.26 -1.83
N LYS A 12 9.06 -2.22 -1.02
CA LYS A 12 9.47 -2.18 0.40
C LYS A 12 8.38 -2.80 1.29
N ILE A 13 8.30 -4.13 1.27
CA ILE A 13 7.25 -4.89 2.00
C ILE A 13 7.39 -4.70 3.51
N GLU A 14 8.60 -4.85 4.07
CA GLU A 14 8.84 -4.72 5.52
C GLU A 14 8.51 -3.31 6.05
N ASP A 15 8.90 -2.27 5.32
CA ASP A 15 8.56 -0.89 5.69
C ASP A 15 7.05 -0.62 5.56
N SER A 16 6.34 -1.33 4.69
CA SER A 16 4.87 -1.24 4.58
C SER A 16 4.18 -1.94 5.76
N LEU A 17 4.73 -3.08 6.22
CA LEU A 17 4.24 -3.81 7.39
C LEU A 17 4.41 -2.99 8.67
N LYS A 18 5.54 -2.30 8.86
CA LYS A 18 5.73 -1.41 10.02
C LYS A 18 4.67 -0.33 10.09
N ILE A 19 4.34 0.31 8.95
CA ILE A 19 3.27 1.31 8.88
C ILE A 19 1.91 0.70 9.28
N TYR A 20 1.63 -0.52 8.83
CA TYR A 20 0.42 -1.25 9.21
C TYR A 20 0.39 -1.56 10.71
N GLU A 21 1.44 -2.13 11.27
CA GLU A 21 1.54 -2.50 12.70
C GLU A 21 1.38 -1.27 13.59
N GLU A 22 2.10 -0.19 13.29
CA GLU A 22 2.01 1.08 14.02
C GLU A 22 0.58 1.66 13.98
N TYR A 23 -0.07 1.66 12.82
CA TYR A 23 -1.43 2.19 12.69
C TYR A 23 -2.48 1.28 13.34
N SER A 24 -2.38 -0.03 13.11
CA SER A 24 -3.39 -1.01 13.53
C SER A 24 -3.45 -1.18 15.04
N THR A 25 -2.34 -0.96 15.76
CA THR A 25 -2.34 -0.94 17.24
C THR A 25 -3.23 0.15 17.84
N ILE A 26 -3.49 1.23 17.11
CA ILE A 26 -4.27 2.38 17.59
C ILE A 26 -5.69 2.36 17.00
N CYS A 27 -5.81 2.12 15.70
CA CYS A 27 -7.06 2.28 14.95
C CYS A 27 -7.66 0.96 14.45
N GLY A 28 -6.92 -0.15 14.53
CA GLY A 28 -7.34 -1.46 14.04
C GLY A 28 -7.10 -1.69 12.54
N SER A 29 -7.08 -2.97 12.15
CA SER A 29 -6.71 -3.42 10.80
C SER A 29 -7.74 -3.04 9.73
N LYS A 30 -9.03 -3.05 10.07
CA LYS A 30 -10.10 -2.65 9.14
C LYS A 30 -9.96 -1.20 8.71
N ASP A 31 -9.67 -0.32 9.67
CA ASP A 31 -9.46 1.11 9.41
C ASP A 31 -8.20 1.34 8.59
N PHE A 32 -7.13 0.58 8.82
CA PHE A 32 -5.94 0.66 7.97
C PHE A 32 -6.27 0.34 6.51
N ILE A 33 -6.99 -0.75 6.26
CA ILE A 33 -7.36 -1.16 4.90
C ILE A 33 -8.18 -0.05 4.22
N GLN A 34 -9.27 0.39 4.87
CA GLN A 34 -10.25 1.31 4.27
C GLN A 34 -9.75 2.75 4.16
N LYS A 35 -8.97 3.23 5.14
CA LYS A 35 -8.58 4.65 5.23
C LYS A 35 -7.15 4.91 4.78
N VAL A 36 -6.31 3.88 4.67
CA VAL A 36 -4.89 4.04 4.32
C VAL A 36 -4.53 3.25 3.07
N LEU A 37 -4.73 1.94 3.06
CA LEU A 37 -4.28 1.08 1.96
C LEU A 37 -5.09 1.33 0.68
N GLU A 38 -6.42 1.25 0.74
CA GLU A 38 -7.30 1.49 -0.41
C GLU A 38 -7.07 2.86 -1.05
N PRO A 39 -7.07 4.00 -0.32
CA PRO A 39 -6.79 5.30 -0.91
C PRO A 39 -5.39 5.41 -1.52
N THR A 40 -4.39 4.73 -0.93
CA THR A 40 -3.03 4.72 -1.47
C THR A 40 -2.98 3.96 -2.80
N ILE A 41 -3.66 2.82 -2.90
CA ILE A 41 -3.78 2.06 -4.16
C ILE A 41 -4.52 2.88 -5.20
N SER A 42 -5.65 3.50 -4.86
CA SER A 42 -6.40 4.36 -5.80
C SER A 42 -5.54 5.51 -6.33
N ARG A 43 -4.69 6.11 -5.49
CA ARG A 43 -3.75 7.15 -5.95
C ARG A 43 -2.70 6.58 -6.94
N ILE A 44 -2.17 5.38 -6.68
CA ILE A 44 -1.20 4.72 -7.58
C ILE A 44 -1.83 4.44 -8.95
N GLU A 45 -3.08 3.96 -8.98
CA GLU A 45 -3.80 3.74 -10.24
C GLU A 45 -4.05 5.05 -10.99
N ALA A 46 -4.45 6.11 -10.29
CA ALA A 46 -4.62 7.43 -10.89
C ALA A 46 -3.30 7.97 -11.48
N ASP A 47 -2.20 7.89 -10.72
CA ASP A 47 -0.89 8.33 -11.19
C ASP A 47 -0.38 7.50 -12.38
N PHE A 48 -0.77 6.22 -12.47
CA PHE A 48 -0.47 5.39 -13.65
C PHE A 48 -1.27 5.84 -14.89
N ILE A 49 -2.59 6.10 -14.72
CA ILE A 49 -3.45 6.60 -15.81
C ILE A 49 -2.97 7.95 -16.32
N GLU A 50 -2.49 8.81 -15.42
CA GLU A 50 -1.93 10.13 -15.74
C GLU A 50 -0.47 10.07 -16.23
N GLU A 51 0.07 8.88 -16.51
CA GLU A 51 1.44 8.63 -16.99
C GLU A 51 2.57 9.17 -16.08
N LYS A 52 2.27 9.43 -14.80
CA LYS A 52 3.24 9.91 -13.80
C LYS A 52 4.15 8.80 -13.29
N ILE A 53 3.72 7.54 -13.38
CA ILE A 53 4.52 6.37 -13.05
C ILE A 53 4.47 5.34 -14.17
N SER A 54 5.55 4.55 -14.27
CA SER A 54 5.62 3.47 -15.25
C SER A 54 4.67 2.32 -14.92
N LYS A 55 4.28 1.55 -15.94
CA LYS A 55 3.59 0.26 -15.78
C LYS A 55 4.34 -0.68 -14.83
N ALA A 56 5.67 -0.70 -14.88
CA ALA A 56 6.48 -1.52 -13.96
C ALA A 56 6.28 -1.12 -12.49
N SER A 57 6.27 0.19 -12.19
CA SER A 57 6.02 0.71 -10.84
C SER A 57 4.60 0.39 -10.35
N GLN A 58 3.59 0.49 -11.22
CA GLN A 58 2.21 0.13 -10.90
C GLN A 58 2.07 -1.38 -10.61
N HIS A 59 2.70 -2.24 -11.42
CA HIS A 59 2.70 -3.69 -11.18
C HIS A 59 3.39 -4.06 -9.86
N VAL A 60 4.51 -3.42 -9.54
CA VAL A 60 5.20 -3.62 -8.25
C VAL A 60 4.26 -3.24 -7.10
N ALA A 61 3.64 -2.05 -7.16
CA ALA A 61 2.68 -1.61 -6.15
C ALA A 61 1.50 -2.58 -5.98
N LYS A 62 0.92 -3.08 -7.07
CA LYS A 62 -0.16 -4.07 -7.03
C LYS A 62 0.27 -5.35 -6.32
N ASN A 63 1.45 -5.89 -6.65
CA ASN A 63 1.96 -7.10 -6.04
C ASN A 63 2.23 -6.91 -4.54
N VAL A 64 2.88 -5.81 -4.15
CA VAL A 64 3.14 -5.50 -2.74
C VAL A 64 1.83 -5.34 -1.97
N SER A 65 0.83 -4.67 -2.55
CA SER A 65 -0.48 -4.47 -1.92
C SER A 65 -1.23 -5.79 -1.68
N ILE A 66 -1.17 -6.72 -2.65
CA ILE A 66 -1.76 -8.06 -2.51
C ILE A 66 -1.05 -8.85 -1.41
N ILE A 67 0.28 -8.80 -1.35
CA ILE A 67 1.06 -9.47 -0.31
C ILE A 67 0.70 -8.89 1.06
N LEU A 68 0.66 -7.56 1.18
CA LEU A 68 0.32 -6.87 2.42
C LEU A 68 -1.08 -7.24 2.90
N ALA A 69 -2.09 -7.21 2.03
CA ALA A 69 -3.45 -7.62 2.37
C ALA A 69 -3.54 -9.09 2.82
N LYS A 70 -2.78 -9.99 2.19
CA LYS A 70 -2.70 -11.40 2.61
C LYS A 70 -2.07 -11.58 3.99
N ILE A 71 -1.07 -10.77 4.35
CA ILE A 71 -0.45 -10.81 5.68
C ILE A 71 -1.44 -10.28 6.72
N ILE A 72 -2.06 -9.13 6.43
CA ILE A 72 -3.05 -8.51 7.31
C ILE A 72 -4.23 -9.44 7.57
N SER A 73 -4.74 -10.14 6.56
CA SER A 73 -5.89 -11.05 6.70
C SER A 73 -5.58 -12.36 7.43
N LYS A 74 -4.30 -12.71 7.61
CA LYS A 74 -3.88 -13.94 8.32
C LYS A 74 -3.56 -13.70 9.80
N ASN A 75 -3.42 -12.44 10.20
CA ASN A 75 -3.30 -11.99 11.58
C ASN A 75 -4.68 -11.62 12.13
#